data_AF-A0A382FBC3-F1
#
_entry.id   AF-A0A382FBC3-F1
#
_cell.length_a   1.000
_cell.length_b   1.000
_cell.length_c   1.000
_cell.angle_alpha   90.00
_cell.angle_beta   90.00
_cell.angle_gamma   90.00
#
_symmetry.space_group_name_H-M   'P 1'
#
loop_
_entity.id
_entity.type
_entity.pdbx_description
1 polymer ?
#
loop_
_entity_poly.entity_id
_entity_poly.type
_entity_poly.pdbx_seq_one_letter_code
_entity_poly.pdbx_strand_id
1 'polypeptide(L)'
;MRKILFFLTIIYGSIFSVSALAGGHITADAIENSNPIGQEINFWVQYSDERLDAMKARAERFEKGYGIKVNVVHKGHYGKVQSAMMSSAGTSDIGDVARGYGNAAADMYIIGAS
;
A
#
# COMPACT_ATOMS: atom_id res chain seq x y z
N MET A 1 1.22 -0.75 -53.44
CA MET A 1 0.17 -0.65 -52.40
C MET A 1 0.36 -1.65 -51.24
N ARG A 2 0.46 -2.96 -51.50
CA ARG A 2 0.64 -3.99 -50.45
C ARG A 2 1.88 -3.81 -49.55
N LYS A 3 3.00 -3.31 -50.09
CA LYS A 3 4.24 -3.02 -49.31
C LYS A 3 4.10 -1.79 -48.40
N ILE A 4 3.32 -0.78 -48.81
CA ILE A 4 3.08 0.44 -48.03
C ILE A 4 2.12 0.14 -46.87
N LEU A 5 1.10 -0.67 -47.12
CA LEU A 5 0.18 -1.14 -46.08
C LEU A 5 0.90 -1.97 -45.00
N PHE A 6 1.88 -2.77 -45.40
CA PHE A 6 2.73 -3.57 -44.49
C PHE A 6 3.66 -2.71 -43.64
N PHE A 7 4.19 -1.61 -44.19
CA PHE A 7 5.00 -0.66 -43.43
C PHE A 7 4.16 0.12 -42.42
N LEU A 8 2.93 0.50 -42.79
CA LEU A 8 2.01 1.21 -41.89
C LEU A 8 1.56 0.33 -40.71
N THR A 9 1.34 -0.97 -40.90
CA THR A 9 1.02 -1.88 -39.79
C THR A 9 2.18 -2.10 -38.82
N ILE A 10 3.42 -2.11 -39.29
CA ILE A 10 4.61 -2.21 -38.41
C ILE A 10 4.77 -0.93 -37.58
N ILE A 11 4.54 0.24 -38.17
CA ILE A 11 4.60 1.52 -37.47
C ILE A 11 3.44 1.64 -36.47
N TYR A 12 2.23 1.23 -36.83
CA TYR A 12 1.10 1.23 -35.89
C TYR A 12 1.30 0.23 -34.73
N GLY A 13 1.85 -0.95 -34.99
CA GLY A 13 2.15 -1.96 -33.95
C GLY A 13 3.25 -1.55 -32.97
N SER A 14 4.19 -0.68 -33.40
CA SER A 14 5.26 -0.15 -32.55
C SER A 14 4.85 1.06 -31.70
N ILE A 15 3.79 1.79 -32.10
CA ILE A 15 3.23 2.88 -31.30
C ILE A 15 2.28 2.35 -30.21
N PHE A 16 1.67 1.16 -30.43
CA PHE A 16 0.77 0.51 -29.48
C PHE A 16 1.42 -0.61 -28.66
N SER A 17 2.74 -0.76 -28.69
CA SER A 17 3.46 -1.63 -27.75
C SER A 17 3.54 -0.95 -26.39
N VAL A 18 2.41 -0.84 -25.70
CA VAL A 18 2.40 -0.60 -24.26
C VAL A 18 3.13 -1.78 -23.66
N SER A 19 4.30 -1.51 -23.06
CA SER A 19 5.02 -2.48 -22.26
C SER A 19 4.06 -3.08 -21.25
N ALA A 20 3.64 -4.31 -21.47
CA ALA A 20 2.84 -5.10 -20.54
C ALA A 20 3.70 -5.56 -19.35
N LEU A 21 4.40 -4.63 -18.71
CA LEU A 21 5.07 -4.81 -17.42
C LEU A 21 4.11 -4.37 -16.31
N ALA A 22 2.87 -4.87 -16.36
CA ALA A 22 1.90 -4.75 -15.28
C ALA A 22 1.91 -6.05 -14.44
N GLY A 23 3.10 -6.56 -14.13
CA GLY A 23 3.34 -7.66 -13.20
C GLY A 23 4.28 -7.17 -12.12
N GLY A 24 3.72 -6.52 -11.09
CA GLY A 24 4.45 -5.94 -9.97
C GLY A 24 5.06 -7.01 -9.07
N HIS A 25 6.15 -7.63 -9.52
CA HIS A 25 7.03 -8.35 -8.62
C HIS A 25 8.01 -7.34 -8.05
N ILE A 26 7.85 -6.99 -6.77
CA ILE A 26 8.91 -6.31 -6.03
C ILE A 26 10.14 -7.23 -6.10
N THR A 27 11.19 -6.80 -6.82
CA THR A 27 12.42 -7.59 -6.96
C THR A 27 13.29 -7.44 -5.71
N ALA A 28 14.15 -8.42 -5.45
CA ALA A 28 15.14 -8.31 -4.37
C ALA A 28 15.99 -7.04 -4.54
N ASP A 29 16.46 -6.77 -5.77
CA ASP A 29 17.20 -5.55 -6.11
C ASP A 29 16.41 -4.27 -5.80
N ALA A 30 15.10 -4.25 -6.05
CA ALA A 30 14.25 -3.10 -5.75
C ALA A 30 14.11 -2.87 -4.24
N ILE A 31 14.10 -3.93 -3.43
CA ILE A 31 14.07 -3.85 -1.95
C ILE A 31 15.42 -3.36 -1.43
N GLU A 32 16.51 -3.97 -1.87
CA GLU A 32 17.87 -3.65 -1.41
C GLU A 32 18.25 -2.20 -1.72
N ASN A 33 17.78 -1.68 -2.86
CA ASN A 33 18.05 -0.30 -3.28
C ASN A 33 16.88 0.65 -2.96
N SER A 34 15.89 0.21 -2.17
CA SER A 34 14.78 1.07 -1.78
C SER A 34 15.24 2.19 -0.83
N ASN A 35 14.74 3.40 -1.05
CA ASN A 35 14.90 4.51 -0.13
C ASN A 35 13.53 4.93 0.40
N PRO A 36 13.18 4.56 1.65
CA PRO A 36 11.88 4.89 2.21
C PRO A 36 11.81 6.33 2.77
N ILE A 37 12.89 7.10 2.74
CA ILE A 37 12.88 8.49 3.24
C ILE A 37 11.88 9.32 2.44
N GLY A 38 11.02 10.04 3.14
CA GLY A 38 9.94 10.85 2.57
C GLY A 38 8.64 10.07 2.32
N GLN A 39 8.62 8.75 2.55
CA GLN A 39 7.39 7.97 2.47
C GLN A 39 6.44 8.30 3.62
N GLU A 40 5.14 8.19 3.35
CA GLU A 40 4.07 8.42 4.31
C GLU A 40 3.17 7.18 4.35
N ILE A 41 2.97 6.64 5.55
CA ILE A 41 2.12 5.46 5.76
C ILE A 41 0.99 5.78 6.73
N ASN A 42 -0.17 5.18 6.50
CA ASN A 42 -1.33 5.25 7.38
C ASN A 42 -1.35 4.05 8.32
N PHE A 43 -1.17 4.31 9.62
CA PHE A 43 -1.26 3.30 10.67
C PHE A 43 -2.60 3.41 11.40
N TRP A 44 -3.49 2.45 11.18
CA TRP A 44 -4.82 2.41 11.78
C TRP A 44 -4.78 1.76 13.16
N VAL A 45 -5.25 2.49 14.17
CA VAL A 45 -5.22 2.06 15.57
C VAL A 45 -6.59 2.17 16.23
N GLN A 46 -6.77 1.36 17.27
CA GLN A 46 -7.95 1.35 18.12
C GLN A 46 -7.87 2.30 19.31
N TYR A 47 -6.70 2.88 19.56
CA TYR A 47 -6.45 3.71 20.73
C TYR A 47 -7.18 5.04 20.66
N SER A 48 -7.76 5.47 21.78
CA SER A 48 -8.28 6.81 22.01
C SER A 48 -7.42 7.57 23.03
N ASP A 49 -7.67 8.87 23.13
CA ASP A 49 -7.20 9.74 24.20
C ASP A 49 -5.67 9.68 24.38
N GLU A 50 -5.18 9.62 25.61
CA GLU A 50 -3.76 9.64 25.95
C GLU A 50 -2.95 8.52 25.25
N ARG A 51 -3.58 7.38 24.96
CA ARG A 51 -2.90 6.27 24.25
C ARG A 51 -2.71 6.60 22.77
N LEU A 52 -3.65 7.30 22.16
CA LEU A 52 -3.53 7.78 20.79
C LEU A 52 -2.43 8.85 20.70
N ASP A 53 -2.42 9.79 21.64
CA ASP A 53 -1.41 10.85 21.69
C ASP A 53 -0.02 10.28 21.93
N ALA A 54 0.11 9.32 22.85
CA ALA A 54 1.35 8.60 23.04
C ALA A 54 1.81 7.91 21.75
N MET A 55 0.90 7.32 20.96
CA MET A 55 1.26 6.67 19.70
C MET A 55 1.70 7.68 18.63
N LYS A 56 1.02 8.82 18.51
CA LYS A 56 1.42 9.93 17.62
C LYS A 56 2.81 10.44 17.99
N ALA A 57 3.10 10.63 19.28
CA ALA A 57 4.43 11.00 19.75
C ALA A 57 5.50 9.93 19.45
N ARG A 58 5.14 8.63 19.38
CA ARG A 58 6.08 7.59 18.91
C ARG A 58 6.31 7.70 17.40
N ALA A 59 5.26 7.94 16.62
CA ALA A 59 5.34 8.15 15.19
C ALA A 59 6.25 9.34 14.83
N GLU A 60 6.13 10.47 15.54
CA GLU A 60 7.00 11.63 15.34
C GLU A 60 8.47 11.32 15.64
N ARG A 61 8.75 10.52 16.69
CA ARG A 61 10.12 10.08 16.96
C ARG A 61 10.65 9.13 15.90
N PHE A 62 9.79 8.27 15.37
CA PHE A 62 10.13 7.36 14.28
C PHE A 62 10.48 8.14 13.01
N GLU A 63 9.68 9.14 12.65
CA GLU A 63 9.95 10.03 11.51
C GLU A 63 11.31 10.73 11.64
N LYS A 64 11.63 11.27 12.82
CA LYS A 64 12.94 11.91 13.06
C LYS A 64 14.13 10.95 12.92
N GLY A 65 13.94 9.67 13.26
CA GLY A 65 14.99 8.66 13.20
C GLY A 65 15.18 8.03 11.82
N TYR A 66 14.10 7.92 11.04
CA TYR A 66 14.08 7.11 9.81
C TYR A 66 13.60 7.87 8.57
N GLY A 67 13.11 9.11 8.71
CA GLY A 67 12.61 9.92 7.61
C GLY A 67 11.29 9.43 7.01
N ILE A 68 10.58 8.51 7.68
CA ILE A 68 9.30 7.94 7.25
C ILE A 68 8.19 8.52 8.11
N LYS A 69 7.20 9.16 7.49
CA LYS A 69 6.05 9.73 8.18
C LYS A 69 5.01 8.65 8.46
N VAL A 70 4.55 8.56 9.71
CA VAL A 70 3.53 7.59 10.12
C VAL A 70 2.29 8.34 10.59
N ASN A 71 1.24 8.34 9.77
CA ASN A 71 -0.06 8.89 10.10
C ASN A 71 -0.84 7.91 10.99
N VAL A 72 -0.88 8.18 12.29
CA VAL A 72 -1.66 7.38 13.23
C VAL A 72 -3.13 7.79 13.17
N VAL A 73 -3.98 6.92 12.62
CA VAL A 73 -5.41 7.17 12.41
C VAL A 73 -6.24 6.33 13.38
N HIS A 74 -7.04 6.98 14.23
CA HIS A 74 -8.01 6.28 15.07
C HIS A 74 -9.20 5.79 14.24
N LYS A 75 -9.51 4.49 14.33
CA LYS A 75 -10.64 3.86 13.60
C LYS A 75 -11.71 3.27 14.53
N GLY A 76 -11.76 3.68 15.80
CA GLY A 76 -12.71 3.15 16.79
C GLY A 76 -12.13 1.96 17.57
N HIS A 77 -12.97 1.09 18.14
CA HIS A 77 -12.49 -0.10 18.84
C HIS A 77 -11.97 -1.18 17.87
N TYR A 78 -11.33 -2.23 18.38
CA TYR A 78 -10.70 -3.29 17.56
C TYR A 78 -11.60 -3.84 16.45
N GLY A 79 -12.85 -4.21 16.77
CA GLY A 79 -13.81 -4.69 15.78
C GLY A 79 -14.08 -3.70 14.65
N LYS A 80 -14.04 -2.37 14.90
CA LYS A 80 -14.18 -1.35 13.85
C LYS A 80 -12.95 -1.24 12.98
N VAL A 81 -11.75 -1.39 13.54
CA VAL A 81 -10.50 -1.46 12.73
C VAL A 81 -10.56 -2.65 11.78
N GLN A 82 -10.95 -3.84 12.27
CA GLN A 82 -11.11 -5.03 11.43
C GLN A 82 -12.19 -4.84 10.37
N SER A 83 -13.39 -4.36 10.74
CA SER A 83 -14.46 -4.12 9.77
C SER A 83 -14.03 -3.10 8.70
N ALA A 84 -13.30 -2.04 9.08
CA ALA A 84 -12.76 -1.08 8.14
C ALA A 84 -11.82 -1.77 7.15
N MET A 85 -10.85 -2.54 7.63
CA MET A 85 -9.92 -3.31 6.78
C MET A 85 -10.65 -4.25 5.82
N MET A 86 -11.65 -5.01 6.30
CA MET A 86 -12.45 -5.90 5.46
C MET A 86 -13.23 -5.15 4.39
N SER A 87 -13.77 -3.96 4.72
CA SER A 87 -14.53 -3.16 3.77
C SER A 87 -13.66 -2.43 2.73
N SER A 88 -12.40 -2.15 3.06
CA SER A 88 -11.44 -1.48 2.17
C SER A 88 -10.48 -2.46 1.49
N ALA A 89 -10.63 -3.78 1.72
CA ALA A 89 -9.77 -4.78 1.10
C ALA A 89 -9.81 -4.66 -0.44
N GLY A 90 -8.63 -4.56 -1.06
CA GLY A 90 -8.50 -4.36 -2.50
C GLY A 90 -8.76 -2.94 -2.99
N THR A 91 -8.95 -1.96 -2.10
CA THR A 91 -9.05 -0.53 -2.47
C THR A 91 -7.80 0.24 -2.05
N SER A 92 -7.58 1.39 -2.68
CA SER A 92 -6.52 2.34 -2.28
C SER A 92 -6.75 2.98 -0.92
N ASP A 93 -7.94 2.81 -0.33
CA ASP A 93 -8.33 3.44 0.93
C ASP A 93 -7.99 2.59 2.16
N ILE A 94 -7.44 1.39 1.97
CA ILE A 94 -6.98 0.53 3.06
C ILE A 94 -5.78 1.16 3.78
N GLY A 95 -5.67 0.94 5.10
CA GLY A 95 -4.48 1.36 5.84
C GLY A 95 -3.28 0.50 5.49
N ASP A 96 -2.10 1.11 5.36
CA ASP A 96 -0.83 0.41 5.09
C ASP A 96 -0.48 -0.54 6.23
N VAL A 97 -0.79 -0.14 7.47
CA VAL A 97 -0.65 -0.97 8.66
C VAL A 97 -1.92 -0.82 9.49
N ALA A 98 -2.44 -1.92 10.01
CA ALA A 98 -3.59 -1.89 10.91
C ALA A 98 -3.34 -2.74 12.15
N ARG A 99 -3.73 -2.20 13.30
CA ARG A 99 -3.68 -2.93 14.55
C ARG A 99 -4.86 -3.90 14.66
N GLY A 100 -4.57 -5.20 14.63
CA GLY A 100 -5.55 -6.27 14.76
C GLY A 100 -5.12 -7.35 15.75
N TYR A 101 -6.05 -8.26 16.05
CA TYR A 101 -5.73 -9.55 16.67
C TYR A 101 -5.26 -10.55 15.61
N GLY A 102 -4.56 -11.61 16.01
CA GLY A 102 -4.05 -12.62 15.08
C GLY A 102 -5.14 -13.31 14.26
N ASN A 103 -6.34 -13.52 14.81
CA ASN A 103 -7.47 -14.07 14.07
C ASN A 103 -7.95 -13.13 12.96
N ALA A 104 -7.93 -11.81 13.18
CA ALA A 104 -8.28 -10.84 12.15
C ALA A 104 -7.28 -10.86 10.98
N ALA A 105 -5.99 -11.12 11.24
CA ALA A 105 -5.01 -11.29 10.18
C ALA A 105 -5.27 -12.54 9.34
N ALA A 106 -5.71 -13.64 9.97
CA ALA A 106 -6.10 -14.87 9.26
C ALA A 106 -7.33 -14.64 8.36
N ASP A 107 -8.33 -13.90 8.86
CA ASP A 107 -9.50 -13.52 8.06
C ASP A 107 -9.09 -12.72 6.81
N MET A 108 -8.10 -11.84 6.93
CA MET A 108 -7.59 -11.05 5.80
C MET A 108 -6.88 -11.90 4.75
N TYR A 109 -6.07 -12.85 5.20
CA TYR A 109 -5.43 -13.81 4.31
C TYR A 109 -6.45 -14.65 3.55
N ILE A 110 -7.51 -15.13 4.23
CA ILE A 110 -8.56 -15.96 3.61
C ILE A 110 -9.27 -15.23 2.47
N ILE A 111 -9.50 -13.92 2.61
CA ILE A 111 -10.19 -13.14 1.56
C ILE A 111 -9.24 -12.63 0.46
N GLY A 112 -7.95 -12.96 0.51
CA GLY A 112 -6.96 -12.51 -0.46
C GLY A 112 -6.65 -11.00 -0.36
N ALA A 113 -6.83 -10.41 0.83
CA ALA A 113 -6.37 -9.05 1.10
C ALA A 113 -4.86 -9.10 1.35
N SER A 114 -4.08 -9.11 0.28
CA SER A 114 -2.61 -9.13 0.29
C SER A 114 -2.04 -8.15 -0.72
#